data_AF-A0A239ALE6-F1
#
_entry.id   AF-A0A239ALE6-F1
#
_cell.length_a   1.000
_cell.length_b   1.000
_cell.length_c   1.000
_cell.angle_alpha   90.00
_cell.angle_beta   90.00
_cell.angle_gamma   90.00
#
_symmetry.space_group_name_H-M   'P 1'
#
loop_
_entity.id
_entity.type
_entity.pdbx_description
1 polymer ?
#
loop_
_entity_poly.entity_id
_entity_poly.type
_entity_poly.pdbx_seq_one_letter_code
_entity_poly.pdbx_strand_id
1 'polypeptide(L)'
;MIDIKLPVLEKDHDWNEHLKKLREESYELRTAIEILDYSSKCKDKTVLKDEQAAAECVLSEALDVIQVAIGIIEKILEKYPKALKSAVMMHVEKLKGRGWKFRKMLKIEEE
;
A
#
# COMPACT_ATOMS: atom_id res chain seq x y z
N MET A 1 -7.42 5.86 -21.26
CA MET A 1 -7.44 4.79 -20.24
C MET A 1 -5.99 4.63 -19.82
N ILE A 2 -5.68 4.77 -18.53
CA ILE A 2 -4.30 4.63 -18.05
C ILE A 2 -4.16 3.18 -17.60
N ASP A 3 -3.26 2.43 -18.23
CA ASP A 3 -2.87 1.09 -17.79
C ASP A 3 -1.70 1.25 -16.81
N ILE A 4 -1.92 0.94 -15.53
CA ILE A 4 -0.92 1.07 -14.48
C ILE A 4 -0.62 -0.32 -13.94
N LYS A 5 0.61 -0.78 -14.14
CA LYS A 5 1.13 -2.04 -13.61
C LYS A 5 2.01 -1.73 -12.40
N LEU A 6 1.83 -2.49 -11.31
CA LEU A 6 2.71 -2.42 -10.14
C LEU A 6 3.81 -3.46 -10.30
N PRO A 7 5.09 -3.11 -10.19
CA PRO A 7 6.16 -4.05 -10.45
C PRO A 7 6.30 -5.07 -9.32
N VAL A 8 6.62 -6.31 -9.68
CA VAL A 8 7.26 -7.26 -8.77
C VAL A 8 8.76 -7.01 -8.82
N LEU A 9 9.37 -6.69 -7.68
CA LEU A 9 10.80 -6.38 -7.61
C LEU A 9 11.61 -7.68 -7.47
N GLU A 10 12.67 -7.80 -8.25
CA GLU A 10 13.68 -8.85 -8.11
C GLU A 10 14.50 -8.61 -6.83
N LYS A 11 14.00 -9.10 -5.69
CA LYS A 11 14.63 -8.93 -4.36
C LYS A 11 14.63 -10.25 -3.60
N ASP A 12 15.81 -10.72 -3.21
CA ASP A 12 15.97 -11.87 -2.30
C ASP A 12 16.01 -11.44 -0.83
N HIS A 13 14.98 -10.73 -0.38
CA HIS A 13 14.86 -10.33 1.02
C HIS A 13 14.46 -11.53 1.87
N ASP A 14 15.14 -11.78 2.99
CA ASP A 14 14.64 -12.72 4.00
C ASP A 14 13.42 -12.14 4.76
N TRP A 15 12.82 -12.94 5.63
CA TRP A 15 11.66 -12.50 6.41
C TRP A 15 11.98 -11.33 7.36
N ASN A 16 13.20 -11.24 7.88
CA ASN A 16 13.58 -10.14 8.77
C ASN A 16 13.66 -8.83 8.00
N GLU A 17 14.21 -8.84 6.79
CA GLU A 17 14.28 -7.65 5.94
C GLU A 17 12.88 -7.23 5.47
N HIS A 18 11.99 -8.17 5.12
CA HIS A 18 10.58 -7.83 4.83
C HIS A 18 9.87 -7.20 6.03
N LEU A 19 10.08 -7.72 7.25
CA LEU A 19 9.49 -7.15 8.47
C LEU A 19 10.07 -5.79 8.81
N LYS A 20 11.38 -5.59 8.61
CA LYS A 20 12.05 -4.30 8.79
C LYS A 20 11.48 -3.27 7.82
N LYS A 21 11.40 -3.60 6.52
CA LYS A 21 10.82 -2.72 5.51
C LYS A 21 9.36 -2.40 5.79
N LEU A 22 8.55 -3.41 6.16
CA LEU A 22 7.16 -3.15 6.53
C LEU A 22 7.02 -2.14 7.67
N ARG A 23 7.93 -2.14 8.66
CA ARG A 23 7.93 -1.15 9.75
C ARG A 23 8.35 0.24 9.28
N GLU A 24 9.36 0.31 8.42
CA GLU A 24 9.88 1.54 7.81
C GLU A 24 8.78 2.25 7.01
N GLU A 25 8.25 1.58 5.98
CA GLU A 25 7.24 2.18 5.10
C GLU A 25 5.93 2.50 5.86
N SER A 26 5.56 1.68 6.87
CA SER A 26 4.39 1.98 7.71
C SER A 26 4.58 3.24 8.57
N TYR A 27 5.80 3.48 9.04
CA TYR A 27 6.13 4.66 9.83
C TYR A 27 6.15 5.91 8.94
N GLU A 28 6.71 5.82 7.74
CA GLU A 28 6.75 6.90 6.75
C GLU A 28 5.33 7.27 6.29
N LEU A 29 4.50 6.28 5.93
CA LEU A 29 3.10 6.51 5.58
C LEU A 29 2.32 7.20 6.71
N ARG A 30 2.50 6.73 7.95
CA ARG A 30 1.85 7.37 9.11
C ARG A 30 2.28 8.83 9.24
N THR A 31 3.58 9.09 9.14
CA THR A 31 4.14 10.44 9.27
C THR A 31 3.61 11.37 8.17
N ALA A 32 3.55 10.89 6.92
CA ALA A 32 3.00 11.64 5.80
C ALA A 32 1.52 11.99 6.03
N ILE A 33 0.72 11.05 6.55
CA ILE A 33 -0.70 11.29 6.87
C ILE A 33 -0.84 12.34 7.99
N GLU A 34 -0.02 12.25 9.05
CA GLU A 34 -0.04 13.21 10.15
C GLU A 34 0.32 14.63 9.68
N ILE A 35 1.31 14.75 8.78
CA ILE A 35 1.69 16.02 8.15
C ILE A 35 0.54 16.59 7.29
N LEU A 36 -0.08 15.75 6.44
CA LEU A 36 -1.19 16.18 5.60
C LEU A 36 -2.40 16.60 6.45
N ASP A 37 -2.76 15.82 7.48
CA ASP A 37 -3.87 16.15 8.38
C ASP A 37 -3.62 17.46 9.11
N TYR A 38 -2.42 17.66 9.67
CA TYR A 38 -2.03 18.92 10.30
C TYR A 38 -2.11 20.10 9.30
N SER A 39 -1.62 19.91 8.07
CA SER A 39 -1.68 20.94 7.03
C SER A 39 -3.11 21.36 6.68
N SER A 40 -4.02 20.39 6.61
CA SER A 40 -5.41 20.67 6.25
C SER A 40 -6.16 21.47 7.34
N LYS A 41 -5.74 21.31 8.61
CA LYS A 41 -6.37 21.93 9.78
C LYS A 41 -5.82 23.31 10.11
N CYS A 42 -4.51 23.51 9.93
CA CYS A 42 -3.84 24.78 10.20
C CYS A 42 -3.91 25.68 8.96
N LYS A 43 -4.90 26.60 8.89
CA LYS A 43 -5.07 27.56 7.78
C LYS A 43 -3.97 28.63 7.66
N ASP A 44 -2.89 28.51 8.42
CA ASP A 44 -1.76 29.44 8.35
C ASP A 44 -0.88 29.11 7.13
N LYS A 45 -1.16 29.81 6.03
CA LYS A 45 -0.50 29.65 4.73
C LYS A 45 0.98 30.05 4.73
N THR A 46 1.52 30.56 5.84
CA THR A 46 2.94 30.90 5.95
C THR A 46 3.83 29.69 6.24
N VAL A 47 3.26 28.59 6.77
CA VAL A 47 3.98 27.36 7.13
C VAL A 47 3.81 26.27 6.07
N LEU A 48 2.74 26.31 5.29
CA LEU A 48 2.39 25.24 4.36
C LEU A 48 2.97 25.45 2.96
N LYS A 49 4.12 24.81 2.74
CA LYS A 49 4.62 24.49 1.40
C LYS A 49 3.75 23.37 0.83
N ASP A 50 2.74 23.77 0.05
CA ASP A 50 2.04 22.95 -0.94
C ASP A 50 1.30 21.69 -0.43
N GLU A 51 -0.03 21.81 -0.25
CA GLU A 51 -0.94 20.70 0.09
C GLU A 51 -0.91 19.57 -0.96
N GLN A 52 -0.67 19.89 -2.23
CA GLN A 52 -0.54 18.90 -3.29
C GLN A 52 0.69 18.03 -3.07
N ALA A 53 1.84 18.62 -2.71
CA ALA A 53 3.06 17.88 -2.41
C ALA A 53 2.88 16.96 -1.19
N ALA A 54 2.14 17.40 -0.17
CA ALA A 54 1.83 16.56 0.98
C ALA A 54 0.92 15.36 0.61
N ALA A 55 -0.08 15.57 -0.25
CA ALA A 55 -0.93 14.51 -0.75
C ALA A 55 -0.14 13.50 -1.63
N GLU A 56 0.77 13.99 -2.47
CA GLU A 56 1.66 13.16 -3.29
C GLU A 56 2.61 12.33 -2.44
N CYS A 57 3.14 12.88 -1.35
CA CYS A 57 3.93 12.13 -0.37
C CYS A 57 3.12 10.99 0.25
N VAL A 58 1.89 11.23 0.72
CA VAL A 58 1.02 10.17 1.25
C VAL A 58 0.77 9.07 0.22
N LEU A 59 0.55 9.44 -1.04
CA LEU A 59 0.38 8.46 -2.12
C LEU A 59 1.65 7.64 -2.36
N SER A 60 2.83 8.26 -2.33
CA SER A 60 4.11 7.56 -2.46
C SER A 60 4.28 6.50 -1.37
N GLU A 61 4.18 6.91 -0.11
CA GLU A 61 4.39 6.00 1.02
C GLU A 61 3.34 4.87 1.07
N ALA A 62 2.12 5.15 0.60
CA ALA A 62 1.09 4.11 0.47
C ALA A 62 1.46 3.06 -0.59
N LEU A 63 2.08 3.48 -1.69
CA LEU A 63 2.59 2.58 -2.72
C LEU A 63 3.79 1.78 -2.22
N ASP A 64 4.66 2.37 -1.39
CA ASP A 64 5.80 1.65 -0.81
C ASP A 64 5.34 0.54 0.15
N VAL A 65 4.34 0.80 0.99
CA VAL A 65 3.69 -0.25 1.81
C VAL A 65 3.10 -1.36 0.94
N ILE A 66 2.41 -1.01 -0.16
CA ILE A 66 1.88 -1.99 -1.12
C ILE A 66 3.03 -2.79 -1.74
N GLN A 67 4.14 -2.16 -2.10
CA GLN A 67 5.29 -2.80 -2.70
C GLN A 67 5.94 -3.83 -1.76
N VAL A 68 6.03 -3.53 -0.46
CA VAL A 68 6.48 -4.50 0.55
C VAL A 68 5.48 -5.66 0.68
N ALA A 69 4.17 -5.38 0.66
CA ALA A 69 3.15 -6.42 0.72
C ALA A 69 3.19 -7.35 -0.50
N ILE A 70 3.41 -6.80 -1.71
CA ILE A 70 3.63 -7.58 -2.94
C ILE A 70 4.84 -8.51 -2.75
N GLY A 71 5.98 -7.98 -2.28
CA GLY A 71 7.17 -8.81 -2.03
C GLY A 71 6.91 -9.97 -1.05
N ILE A 72 6.13 -9.75 0.00
CA ILE A 72 5.73 -10.80 0.95
C ILE A 72 4.84 -11.85 0.27
N ILE A 73 3.88 -11.41 -0.55
CA ILE A 73 2.99 -12.33 -1.30
C ILE A 73 3.83 -13.20 -2.23
N GLU A 74 4.71 -12.60 -3.03
CA GLU A 74 5.56 -13.32 -3.99
C GLU A 74 6.44 -14.37 -3.28
N LYS A 75 7.09 -14.01 -2.17
CA LYS A 75 7.89 -14.95 -1.38
C LYS A 75 7.08 -16.13 -0.82
N ILE A 76 5.78 -15.93 -0.54
CA ILE A 76 4.88 -17.04 -0.16
C ILE A 76 4.56 -17.90 -1.37
N LEU A 77 4.30 -17.29 -2.53
CA LEU A 77 3.92 -18.00 -3.76
C LEU A 77 5.06 -18.82 -4.36
N GLU A 78 6.32 -18.45 -4.13
CA GLU A 78 7.49 -19.31 -4.42
C GLU A 78 7.34 -20.71 -3.80
N LYS A 79 6.78 -20.80 -2.59
CA LYS A 79 6.56 -22.07 -1.87
C LYS A 79 5.16 -22.63 -2.05
N TYR A 80 4.17 -21.76 -2.24
CA TYR A 80 2.75 -22.10 -2.28
C TYR A 80 2.03 -21.44 -3.47
N PRO A 81 2.36 -21.80 -4.72
CA PRO A 81 1.93 -21.05 -5.91
C PRO A 81 0.42 -21.02 -6.15
N LYS A 82 -0.34 -21.91 -5.51
CA LYS A 82 -1.81 -21.98 -5.63
C LYS A 82 -2.56 -21.26 -4.51
N ALA A 83 -1.86 -20.63 -3.56
CA ALA A 83 -2.46 -20.04 -2.36
C ALA A 83 -3.14 -18.68 -2.60
N LEU A 84 -2.73 -17.93 -3.64
CA LEU A 84 -3.21 -16.54 -3.84
C LEU A 84 -4.74 -16.47 -3.99
N LYS A 85 -5.30 -17.31 -4.86
CA LYS A 85 -6.75 -17.29 -5.16
C LYS A 85 -7.59 -17.51 -3.91
N SER A 86 -7.26 -18.50 -3.10
CA SER A 86 -8.01 -18.78 -1.87
C SER A 86 -7.83 -17.66 -0.83
N ALA A 87 -6.62 -17.12 -0.68
CA ALA A 87 -6.33 -16.01 0.22
C ALA A 87 -7.15 -14.75 -0.12
N VAL A 88 -7.21 -14.36 -1.40
CA VAL A 88 -7.98 -13.21 -1.88
C VAL A 88 -9.48 -13.42 -1.63
N MET A 89 -10.02 -14.60 -1.95
CA MET A 89 -11.43 -14.92 -1.73
C MET A 89 -11.81 -14.84 -0.25
N MET A 90 -11.00 -15.43 0.63
CA MET A 90 -11.21 -15.34 2.09
C MET A 90 -11.15 -13.89 2.60
N HIS A 91 -10.23 -13.08 2.06
CA HIS A 91 -10.11 -11.68 2.43
C HIS A 91 -11.37 -10.87 2.05
N VAL A 92 -11.88 -11.05 0.83
CA VAL A 92 -13.09 -10.36 0.37
C VAL A 92 -14.31 -10.72 1.22
N GLU A 93 -14.52 -12.01 1.51
CA GLU A 93 -15.62 -12.45 2.38
C GLU A 93 -15.48 -11.92 3.81
N LYS A 94 -14.26 -11.88 4.35
CA LYS A 94 -13.97 -11.26 5.65
C LYS A 94 -14.29 -9.77 5.67
N LEU A 95 -14.01 -9.03 4.60
CA LEU A 95 -14.37 -7.60 4.50
C LEU A 95 -15.90 -7.41 4.47
N LYS A 96 -16.61 -8.22 3.68
CA LYS A 96 -18.09 -8.22 3.68
C LYS A 96 -18.67 -8.49 5.06
N GLY A 97 -18.16 -9.53 5.74
CA GLY A 97 -18.61 -9.90 7.09
C GLY A 97 -18.36 -8.81 8.14
N ARG A 98 -17.38 -7.93 7.91
CA ARG A 98 -17.09 -6.76 8.76
C ARG A 98 -17.91 -5.52 8.39
N GLY A 99 -18.83 -5.62 7.43
CA GLY A 99 -19.72 -4.52 7.03
C GLY A 99 -19.09 -3.52 6.05
N TRP A 100 -17.92 -3.80 5.48
CA TRP A 100 -17.33 -2.93 4.47
C TRP A 100 -18.17 -2.95 3.18
N LYS A 101 -18.47 -1.76 2.65
CA LYS A 101 -19.16 -1.58 1.37
C LYS A 101 -18.15 -1.27 0.27
N PHE A 102 -18.12 -2.08 -0.78
CA PHE A 102 -17.21 -1.85 -1.91
C PHE A 102 -17.79 -0.83 -2.87
N ARG A 103 -17.06 0.28 -3.09
CA ARG A 103 -17.42 1.30 -4.08
C ARG A 103 -16.94 0.95 -5.49
N LYS A 104 -15.75 0.34 -5.59
CA LYS A 104 -15.09 -0.04 -6.85
C LYS A 104 -14.15 -1.22 -6.59
N MET A 105 -13.86 -1.99 -7.63
CA MET A 105 -12.77 -2.96 -7.66
C MET A 105 -11.66 -2.41 -8.56
N LEU A 106 -10.42 -2.55 -8.12
CA LEU A 106 -9.26 -2.29 -8.97
C LEU A 106 -8.86 -3.61 -9.62
N LYS A 107 -8.79 -3.63 -10.94
CA LYS A 107 -8.22 -4.75 -11.70
C LYS A 107 -6.89 -4.26 -12.25
N ILE A 108 -5.82 -4.99 -11.92
CA ILE A 108 -4.50 -4.82 -12.50
C ILE A 108 -4.32 -6.04 -13.41
N GLU A 109 -3.96 -5.81 -14.67
CA GLU A 109 -3.75 -6.86 -15.67
C GLU A 109 -2.26 -6.88 -16.07
N GLU A 110 -1.72 -8.08 -16.27
CA GLU A 110 -0.34 -8.33 -16.69
C GLU A 110 -0.35 -9.25 -17.92
N GLU A 111 0.68 -9.14 -18.76
CA GLU A 111 0.97 -10.08 -19.87
C GLU A 111 2.09 -11.02 -19.46
#